data_AF-A3I1S4-F1
#
_entry.id   AF-A3I1S4-F1
#
_cell.length_a   1.000
_cell.length_b   1.000
_cell.length_c   1.000
_cell.angle_alpha   90.00
_cell.angle_beta   90.00
_cell.angle_gamma   90.00
#
_symmetry.space_group_name_H-M   'P 1'
#
loop_
_entity.id
_entity.type
_entity.pdbx_description
1 polymer ?
#
loop_
_entity_poly.entity_id
_entity_poly.type
_entity_poly.pdbx_seq_one_letter_code
_entity_poly.pdbx_strand_id
1 'polypeptide(L)'
;MLKYWLSKEIIFSIAIEYLKNTQYWVFLLLIRFSTFAYSTYLKMLIQTKNCNFLIEGSAEQTGCVLIKANSQEELQRFFGSSLIKYTGNSDYPFEVFACKQEFANALILMVKEIEYSDFDFETLVTA
;
A
#
# COMPACT_ATOMS: atom_id res chain seq x y z
N MET A 1 19.85 -18.67 -15.89
CA MET A 1 18.37 -18.68 -15.88
C MET A 1 17.87 -17.26 -15.59
N LEU A 2 18.22 -16.34 -16.49
CA LEU A 2 18.01 -14.89 -16.37
C LEU A 2 17.74 -14.44 -17.82
N LYS A 3 16.48 -14.51 -18.26
CA LYS A 3 16.15 -14.11 -19.65
C LYS A 3 14.70 -13.69 -19.94
N TYR A 4 13.81 -13.59 -18.94
CA TYR A 4 12.40 -13.23 -19.20
C TYR A 4 11.84 -12.06 -18.36
N TRP A 5 12.64 -11.42 -17.51
CA TRP A 5 12.16 -10.36 -16.62
C TRP A 5 12.33 -8.93 -17.14
N LEU A 6 13.10 -8.70 -18.22
CA LEU A 6 13.36 -7.36 -18.76
C LEU A 6 12.46 -6.95 -19.95
N SER A 7 11.54 -7.82 -20.39
CA SER A 7 10.75 -7.54 -21.60
C SER A 7 9.40 -6.84 -21.35
N LYS A 8 8.88 -6.82 -20.11
CA LYS A 8 7.49 -6.37 -19.85
C LYS A 8 7.36 -4.89 -19.48
N GLU A 9 8.39 -4.28 -18.92
CA GLU A 9 8.39 -2.83 -18.63
C GLU A 9 8.56 -1.96 -19.89
N ILE A 10 9.26 -2.49 -20.91
CA ILE A 10 9.46 -1.79 -22.19
C ILE A 10 8.16 -1.78 -23.00
N ILE A 11 7.38 -2.86 -22.99
CA ILE A 11 6.08 -2.92 -23.67
C ILE A 11 5.08 -1.94 -23.02
N PHE A 12 5.15 -1.77 -21.70
CA PHE A 12 4.31 -0.81 -20.98
C PHE A 12 4.68 0.65 -21.30
N SER A 13 5.98 0.95 -21.46
CA SER A 13 6.43 2.30 -21.83
C SER A 13 6.12 2.65 -23.30
N ILE A 14 6.28 1.70 -24.25
CA ILE A 14 5.92 1.92 -25.67
C ILE A 14 4.42 2.13 -25.85
N ALA A 15 3.58 1.47 -25.04
CA ALA A 15 2.13 1.65 -25.08
C ALA A 15 1.69 3.05 -24.61
N ILE A 16 2.42 3.66 -23.67
CA ILE A 16 2.13 5.01 -23.16
C ILE A 16 2.50 6.09 -24.19
N GLU A 17 3.54 5.89 -24.99
CA GLU A 17 3.93 6.85 -26.03
C GLU A 17 3.03 6.80 -27.27
N TYR A 18 2.44 5.64 -27.57
CA TYR A 18 1.42 5.47 -28.63
C TYR A 18 0.03 6.03 -28.28
N LEU A 19 -0.23 6.37 -27.01
CA LEU A 19 -1.54 6.82 -26.51
C LEU A 19 -1.81 8.33 -26.68
N LYS A 20 -0.97 9.06 -27.41
CA LYS A 20 -1.19 10.49 -27.70
C LYS A 20 -2.14 10.77 -28.87
N ASN A 21 -2.63 9.75 -29.59
CA ASN A 21 -3.44 9.97 -30.78
C ASN A 21 -4.77 9.18 -30.75
N THR A 22 -5.84 9.93 -30.49
CA THR A 22 -7.27 9.72 -30.83
C THR A 22 -7.84 8.30 -30.98
N GLN A 23 -8.93 8.05 -30.21
CA GLN A 23 -9.92 6.94 -30.29
C GLN A 23 -9.71 5.69 -29.41
N TYR A 24 -9.85 5.77 -28.08
CA TYR A 24 -9.98 4.54 -27.25
C TYR A 24 -10.94 4.69 -26.04
N TRP A 25 -12.22 4.95 -26.29
CA TRP A 25 -13.26 4.85 -25.24
C TRP A 25 -13.55 3.40 -24.84
N VAL A 26 -13.41 2.45 -25.75
CA VAL A 26 -13.69 1.01 -25.49
C VAL A 26 -12.56 0.33 -24.71
N PHE A 27 -11.30 0.77 -24.89
CA PHE A 27 -10.14 0.21 -24.17
C PHE A 27 -10.07 0.68 -22.71
N LEU A 28 -10.48 1.93 -22.43
CA LEU A 28 -10.66 2.44 -21.07
C LEU A 28 -11.69 1.62 -20.27
N LEU A 29 -12.72 1.10 -20.94
CA LEU A 29 -13.75 0.30 -20.30
C LEU A 29 -13.21 -1.09 -19.89
N LEU A 30 -12.39 -1.72 -20.73
CA LEU A 30 -11.77 -3.02 -20.43
C LEU A 30 -10.67 -2.92 -19.36
N ILE A 31 -9.90 -1.82 -19.33
CA ILE A 31 -8.95 -1.55 -18.24
C ILE A 31 -9.71 -1.38 -16.92
N ARG A 32 -10.85 -0.67 -16.90
CA ARG A 32 -11.69 -0.53 -15.70
C ARG A 32 -12.28 -1.85 -15.19
N PHE A 33 -12.70 -2.75 -16.08
CA PHE A 33 -13.27 -4.04 -15.66
C PHE A 33 -12.23 -4.99 -15.06
N SER A 34 -11.01 -5.00 -15.60
CA SER A 34 -9.92 -5.78 -15.03
C SER A 34 -9.39 -5.16 -13.72
N THR A 35 -9.34 -3.83 -13.58
CA THR A 35 -8.97 -3.21 -12.29
C THR A 35 -10.02 -3.42 -11.20
N PHE A 36 -11.32 -3.54 -11.53
CA PHE A 36 -12.36 -3.79 -10.54
C PHE A 36 -12.25 -5.19 -9.91
N ALA A 37 -11.81 -6.20 -10.68
CA ALA A 37 -11.65 -7.57 -10.19
C ALA A 37 -10.35 -7.82 -9.41
N TYR A 38 -9.28 -7.05 -9.68
CA TYR A 38 -8.00 -7.19 -8.97
C TYR A 38 -7.91 -6.31 -7.70
N SER A 39 -8.87 -5.42 -7.46
CA SER A 39 -8.83 -4.49 -6.32
C SER A 39 -9.05 -5.16 -4.95
N THR A 40 -9.51 -6.40 -4.89
CA THR A 40 -9.94 -7.07 -3.64
C THR A 40 -8.87 -7.92 -2.96
N TYR A 41 -7.67 -8.08 -3.53
CA TYR A 41 -6.64 -8.99 -2.99
C TYR A 41 -5.31 -8.32 -2.59
N LEU A 42 -5.18 -7.01 -2.72
CA LEU A 42 -3.96 -6.32 -2.27
C LEU A 42 -3.99 -6.15 -0.76
N LYS A 43 -3.17 -6.97 -0.11
CA LYS A 43 -2.79 -6.83 1.30
C LYS A 43 -1.39 -6.24 1.35
N MET A 44 -1.23 -5.16 2.11
CA MET A 44 0.08 -4.57 2.38
C MET A 44 0.40 -4.79 3.86
N LEU A 45 1.63 -5.25 4.15
CA LEU A 45 2.13 -5.39 5.51
C LEU A 45 3.21 -4.34 5.74
N ILE A 46 3.07 -3.57 6.80
CA ILE A 46 4.06 -2.57 7.22
C ILE A 46 4.54 -2.98 8.60
N GLN A 47 5.85 -3.18 8.70
CA GLN A 47 6.48 -3.53 9.96
C GLN A 47 7.30 -2.35 10.46
N THR A 48 7.02 -1.92 11.68
CA THR A 48 7.81 -0.92 12.39
C THR A 48 8.49 -1.58 13.59
N LYS A 49 9.38 -0.85 14.26
CA LYS A 49 10.02 -1.31 15.50
C LYS A 49 8.99 -1.66 16.59
N ASN A 50 7.87 -0.95 16.61
CA ASN A 50 6.91 -0.98 17.72
C ASN A 50 5.59 -1.69 17.39
N CYS A 51 5.29 -1.89 16.09
CA CYS A 51 3.98 -2.40 15.66
C CYS A 51 4.02 -2.99 14.25
N ASN A 52 3.17 -3.99 14.04
CA ASN A 52 2.89 -4.60 12.75
C ASN A 52 1.52 -4.14 12.27
N PHE A 53 1.47 -3.57 11.07
CA PHE A 53 0.23 -3.12 10.43
C PHE A 53 -0.09 -4.01 9.25
N LEU A 54 -1.34 -4.46 9.18
CA LEU A 54 -1.93 -5.15 8.03
C LEU A 54 -2.98 -4.24 7.40
N ILE A 55 -2.75 -3.87 6.14
CA ILE A 55 -3.60 -2.97 5.38
C ILE A 55 -4.34 -3.78 4.33
N GLU A 56 -5.66 -3.73 4.39
CA GLU A 56 -6.56 -4.43 3.48
C GLU A 56 -7.45 -3.41 2.76
N GLY A 57 -7.71 -3.64 1.47
CA GLY A 57 -8.72 -2.89 0.74
C GLY A 57 -10.10 -3.13 1.36
N SER A 58 -10.89 -2.06 1.52
CA SER A 58 -12.30 -2.20 1.91
C SER A 58 -13.14 -2.51 0.69
N ALA A 59 -13.82 -3.67 0.70
CA ALA A 59 -14.84 -3.98 -0.32
C ALA A 59 -16.12 -3.16 -0.11
N GLU A 60 -16.37 -2.68 1.11
CA GLU A 60 -17.60 -1.99 1.51
C GLU A 60 -17.56 -0.49 1.21
N GLN A 61 -16.38 0.13 1.22
CA GLN A 61 -16.21 1.56 1.01
C GLN A 61 -15.08 1.88 0.04
N THR A 62 -15.47 2.34 -1.16
CA THR A 62 -14.52 2.82 -2.17
C THR A 62 -13.81 4.06 -1.65
N GLY A 63 -12.48 3.99 -1.53
CA GLY A 63 -11.66 5.11 -1.05
C GLY A 63 -11.21 5.00 0.41
N CYS A 64 -11.65 3.96 1.12
CA CYS A 64 -11.17 3.64 2.47
C CYS A 64 -10.28 2.39 2.46
N VAL A 65 -9.48 2.27 3.50
CA VAL A 65 -8.66 1.10 3.81
C VAL A 65 -8.99 0.62 5.22
N LEU A 66 -8.97 -0.70 5.40
CA LEU A 66 -9.03 -1.32 6.71
C LEU A 66 -7.59 -1.55 7.18
N ILE A 67 -7.26 -1.01 8.34
CA ILE A 67 -5.92 -1.10 8.91
C ILE A 67 -6.04 -1.86 10.22
N LYS A 68 -5.30 -2.96 10.32
CA LYS A 68 -5.26 -3.81 11.51
C LYS A 68 -3.86 -3.74 12.13
N ALA A 69 -3.77 -3.82 13.44
CA ALA A 69 -2.53 -3.70 14.17
C ALA A 69 -2.48 -4.59 15.41
N ASN A 70 -1.26 -4.90 15.84
CA ASN A 70 -1.01 -5.56 17.12
C ASN A 70 -0.88 -4.58 18.31
N SER A 71 -0.78 -3.28 18.05
CA SER A 71 -0.73 -2.24 19.09
C SER A 71 -1.84 -1.21 18.90
N GLN A 72 -2.67 -1.03 19.93
CA GLN A 72 -3.69 0.02 19.98
C GLN A 72 -3.08 1.42 20.06
N GLU A 73 -1.99 1.57 20.82
CA GLU A 73 -1.33 2.85 21.04
C GLU A 73 -0.80 3.43 19.73
N GLU A 74 -0.19 2.59 18.89
CA GLU A 74 0.32 3.00 17.58
C GLU A 74 -0.80 3.36 16.60
N LEU A 75 -1.92 2.62 16.62
CA LEU A 75 -3.11 3.01 15.85
C LEU A 75 -3.65 4.37 16.30
N GLN A 76 -3.70 4.61 17.62
CA GLN A 76 -4.18 5.87 18.16
C GLN A 76 -3.22 7.03 17.86
N ARG A 77 -1.92 6.76 17.77
CA ARG A 77 -0.90 7.75 17.40
C ARG A 77 -1.06 8.24 15.95
N PHE A 78 -1.28 7.32 15.02
CA PHE A 78 -1.41 7.64 13.59
C PHE A 78 -2.82 8.04 13.17
N PHE A 79 -3.84 7.47 13.81
CA PHE A 79 -5.25 7.59 13.43
C PHE A 79 -6.13 8.08 14.58
N GLY A 80 -5.60 8.89 15.51
CA GLY A 80 -6.26 9.27 16.77
C GLY A 80 -7.62 9.97 16.67
N SER A 81 -8.02 10.41 15.47
CA SER A 81 -9.37 10.91 15.18
C SER A 81 -10.38 9.81 14.84
N SER A 82 -9.90 8.61 14.53
CA SER A 82 -10.70 7.50 13.99
C SER A 82 -11.02 6.48 15.08
N LEU A 83 -12.21 5.87 14.98
CA LEU A 83 -12.68 4.90 15.96
C LEU A 83 -11.91 3.59 15.84
N ILE A 84 -11.13 3.26 16.86
CA ILE A 84 -10.43 1.97 16.97
C ILE A 84 -11.37 0.92 17.53
N LYS A 85 -11.44 -0.23 16.88
CA LYS A 85 -12.23 -1.40 17.29
C LYS A 85 -11.30 -2.53 17.71
N TYR A 86 -11.68 -3.24 18.78
CA TYR A 86 -11.05 -4.50 19.15
C TYR A 86 -11.77 -5.66 18.46
N THR A 87 -11.01 -6.55 17.82
CA THR A 87 -11.53 -7.64 16.99
C THR A 87 -11.34 -9.03 17.61
N GLY A 88 -10.52 -9.14 18.66
CA GLY A 88 -10.20 -10.43 19.29
C GLY A 88 -9.30 -11.35 18.46
N ASN A 89 -8.75 -10.87 17.35
CA ASN A 89 -7.75 -11.61 16.56
C ASN A 89 -6.41 -11.67 17.31
N SER A 90 -5.73 -12.82 17.29
CA SER A 90 -4.45 -13.01 17.99
C SER A 90 -3.32 -12.17 17.42
N ASP A 91 -3.28 -12.02 16.10
CA ASP A 91 -2.15 -11.43 15.39
C ASP A 91 -2.35 -9.92 15.19
N TYR A 92 -3.62 -9.52 14.98
CA TYR A 92 -4.02 -8.13 14.78
C TYR A 92 -5.30 -7.79 15.58
N PRO A 93 -5.22 -7.73 16.92
CA PRO A 93 -6.36 -7.51 17.82
C PRO A 93 -7.10 -6.18 17.62
N PHE A 94 -6.48 -5.19 16.99
CA PHE A 94 -7.06 -3.85 16.84
C PHE A 94 -7.22 -3.50 15.36
N GLU A 95 -8.30 -2.80 15.02
CA GLU A 95 -8.54 -2.32 13.67
C GLU A 95 -9.12 -0.90 13.63
N VAL A 96 -8.88 -0.21 12.53
CA VAL A 96 -9.45 1.11 12.23
C VAL A 96 -9.78 1.20 10.75
N PHE A 97 -10.88 1.87 10.44
CA PHE A 97 -11.19 2.29 9.07
C PHE A 97 -10.64 3.69 8.87
N ALA A 98 -9.85 3.87 7.82
CA ALA A 98 -9.26 5.15 7.48
C ALA A 98 -9.46 5.47 6.00
N CYS A 99 -9.67 6.73 5.69
CA CYS A 99 -9.66 7.19 4.30
C CYS A 99 -8.24 7.08 3.72
N LYS A 100 -8.10 6.91 2.40
CA LYS A 100 -6.78 6.88 1.74
C LYS A 100 -5.89 8.07 2.06
N GLN A 101 -6.48 9.25 2.28
CA GLN A 101 -5.74 10.46 2.66
C GLN A 101 -5.17 10.37 4.08
N GLU A 102 -5.94 9.88 5.04
CA GLU A 102 -5.49 9.66 6.41
C GLU A 102 -4.38 8.61 6.46
N PHE A 103 -4.54 7.53 5.69
CA PHE A 103 -3.51 6.52 5.53
C PHE A 103 -2.22 7.08 4.91
N ALA A 104 -2.33 7.89 3.85
CA ALA A 104 -1.17 8.54 3.26
C ALA A 104 -0.45 9.47 4.26
N ASN A 105 -1.20 10.20 5.08
CA ASN A 105 -0.63 11.02 6.14
C ASN A 105 0.13 10.17 7.18
N ALA A 106 -0.44 9.05 7.61
CA ALA A 106 0.21 8.11 8.52
C ALA A 106 1.51 7.55 7.92
N LEU A 107 1.52 7.16 6.64
CA LEU A 107 2.73 6.70 5.95
C LEU A 107 3.84 7.76 5.94
N ILE A 108 3.49 9.02 5.69
CA ILE A 108 4.46 10.12 5.71
C ILE A 108 5.08 10.25 7.10
N LEU A 109 4.29 10.14 8.17
CA LEU A 109 4.79 10.17 9.55
C LEU A 109 5.70 8.97 9.84
N MET A 110 5.30 7.76 9.45
CA MET A 110 6.13 6.56 9.60
C MET A 110 7.48 6.70 8.90
N VAL A 111 7.51 7.22 7.67
CA VAL A 111 8.76 7.43 6.92
C VAL A 111 9.64 8.50 7.57
N LYS A 112 9.05 9.56 8.13
CA LYS A 112 9.80 10.61 8.85
C LYS A 112 10.48 10.10 10.12
N GLU A 113 9.98 9.02 10.70
CA GLU A 113 10.53 8.41 11.92
C GLU A 113 11.66 7.42 11.64
N ILE A 114 11.97 7.16 10.36
CA ILE A 114 13.10 6.32 10.01
C ILE A 114 14.39 7.03 10.41
N GLU A 115 15.09 6.46 11.38
CA GLU A 115 16.41 6.90 11.81
C GLU A 115 17.46 6.41 10.80
N TYR A 116 17.88 7.30 9.90
CA TYR A 116 18.83 6.95 8.84
C TYR A 116 20.26 6.71 9.33
N SER A 117 20.58 7.05 10.58
CA SER A 117 21.92 6.82 11.15
C SER A 117 22.24 5.34 11.36
N ASP A 118 21.23 4.48 11.48
CA ASP A 118 21.41 3.02 11.60
C ASP A 118 21.65 2.34 10.24
N PHE A 119 21.58 3.09 9.14
CA PHE A 119 21.88 2.58 7.81
C PHE A 119 23.38 2.68 7.59
N ASP A 120 24.08 1.60 7.88
CA ASP A 120 25.50 1.48 7.55
C ASP A 120 25.65 1.43 6.02
N PHE A 121 26.00 2.56 5.41
CA PHE A 121 26.19 2.65 3.96
C PHE A 121 27.48 1.93 3.50
N GLU A 122 28.33 1.49 4.43
CA GLU A 122 29.61 0.84 4.12
C GLU A 122 29.45 -0.62 3.65
N THR A 123 28.33 -1.28 3.90
CA THR A 123 28.10 -2.68 3.50
C THR A 123 27.69 -2.86 2.03
N LEU A 124 27.48 -1.77 1.28
CA LEU A 124 27.00 -1.84 -0.11
C LEU A 124 28.11 -1.67 -1.18
N VAL A 125 29.36 -1.44 -0.80
CA VAL A 125 30.48 -1.23 -1.75
C VAL A 125 31.41 -2.45 -1.87
N THR A 126 31.21 -3.49 -1.06
CA THR A 126 32.11 -4.67 -1.01
C THR A 126 31.44 -6.02 -1.29
N ALA A 127 30.28 -6.03 -1.95
CA ALA A 127 29.62 -7.26 -2.44
C ALA A 127 29.79 -7.44 -3.96
#